data_AF-A0A946TWT0-F1
#
_entry.id   AF-A0A946TWT0-F1
#
_cell.length_a   1.000
_cell.length_b   1.000
_cell.length_c   1.000
_cell.angle_alpha   90.00
_cell.angle_beta   90.00
_cell.angle_gamma   90.00
#
_symmetry.space_group_name_H-M   'P 1'
#
loop_
_entity.id
_entity.type
_entity.pdbx_description
1 polymer ?
#
loop_
_entity_poly.entity_id
_entity_poly.type
_entity_poly.pdbx_seq_one_letter_code
_entity_poly.pdbx_strand_id
1 'polypeptide(L)' 'MVWIVIEDASPHIGCYGETLIKTPNIDRMSREGIRCSSAFVTAPVCSSSRSA' A
#
# COMPACT_ATOMS: atom_id res chain seq x y z
N MET A 1 0.86 0.46 18.71
CA MET A 1 1.35 0.20 17.34
C MET A 1 0.27 -0.56 16.60
N VAL A 2 -0.14 -0.10 15.42
CA VAL A 2 -1.17 -0.76 14.60
C VAL A 2 -0.55 -1.06 13.24
N TRP A 3 -0.65 -2.31 12.80
CA TRP A 3 -0.22 -2.76 11.46
C TRP A 3 -1.46 -3.05 10.63
N ILE A 4 -1.58 -2.38 9.47
CA ILE A 4 -2.65 -2.63 8.50
C ILE A 4 -2.02 -3.30 7.27
N VAL A 5 -2.45 -4.52 6.94
CA VAL A 5 -2.07 -5.24 5.71
C VAL A 5 -3.28 -5.28 4.78
N ILE A 6 -3.06 -5.02 3.49
CA ILE A 6 -4.08 -5.13 2.46
C ILE A 6 -3.72 -6.33 1.59
N GLU A 7 -4.68 -7.24 1.38
CA GLU A 7 -4.51 -8.43 0.56
C GLU A 7 -4.73 -8.09 -0.92
N ASP A 8 -3.94 -8.70 -1.80
CA ASP A 8 -4.06 -8.62 -3.27
C ASP A 8 -4.18 -7.18 -3.82
N ALA A 9 -3.48 -6.24 -3.19
CA ALA A 9 -3.49 -4.84 -3.58
C ALA A 9 -2.30 -4.45 -4.46
N SER A 10 -2.62 -3.73 -5.54
CA SER A 10 -1.66 -3.00 -6.36
C SER A 10 -1.66 -1.51 -5.98
N PRO A 11 -0.65 -0.70 -6.37
CA PRO A 11 -0.56 0.72 -6.01
C PRO A 11 -1.56 1.62 -6.78
N HIS A 12 -2.76 1.12 -7.09
CA HIS A 12 -3.89 1.88 -7.62
C HIS A 12 -4.54 2.70 -6.50
N ILE A 13 -3.80 3.67 -5.98
CA ILE A 13 -4.21 4.51 -4.85
C ILE A 13 -3.87 5.95 -5.22
N GLY A 14 -4.74 6.89 -4.85
CA GLY A 14 -4.63 8.31 -5.23
C GLY A 14 -3.26 8.91 -4.88
N CYS A 15 -2.72 8.58 -3.72
CA CYS A 15 -1.39 9.03 -3.34
C CYS A 15 -0.27 8.50 -4.27
N TYR A 16 -0.44 7.36 -4.94
CA TYR A 16 0.49 6.85 -5.94
C TYR A 16 0.20 7.35 -7.38
N GLY A 17 -0.74 8.28 -7.56
CA GLY A 17 -1.05 8.91 -8.84
C GLY A 17 -2.28 8.33 -9.56
N GLU A 18 -3.03 7.43 -8.92
CA GLU A 18 -4.30 6.94 -9.44
C GLU A 18 -5.35 8.07 -9.46
N THR A 19 -6.14 8.17 -10.53
CA THR A 19 -7.13 9.25 -10.73
C THR A 19 -8.55 8.74 -10.92
N LEU A 20 -8.74 7.44 -11.21
CA LEU A 20 -10.06 6.85 -11.46
C LEU A 20 -10.82 6.54 -10.16
N ILE A 21 -10.10 6.18 -9.09
CA ILE A 21 -10.72 5.84 -7.80
C ILE A 21 -10.36 6.87 -6.72
N LYS A 22 -11.23 6.98 -5.71
CA LYS A 22 -11.04 7.89 -4.58
C LYS A 22 -10.60 7.10 -3.35
N THR A 23 -9.41 7.40 -2.83
CA THR A 23 -8.84 6.76 -1.63
C THR A 23 -8.54 7.77 -0.51
N PRO A 24 -9.50 8.64 -0.11
CA PRO A 24 -9.21 9.84 0.67
C PRO A 24 -8.58 9.57 2.04
N ASN A 25 -8.91 8.43 2.67
CA ASN A 25 -8.34 8.05 3.97
C ASN A 25 -6.88 7.60 3.85
N ILE A 26 -6.54 6.82 2.81
CA ILE A 26 -5.16 6.38 2.55
C ILE A 26 -4.32 7.58 2.09
N ASP A 27 -4.90 8.46 1.28
CA ASP A 27 -4.23 9.68 0.82
C ASP A 27 -3.90 10.60 2.00
N ARG A 28 -4.83 10.76 2.94
CA ARG A 28 -4.59 11.50 4.19
C ARG A 28 -3.46 10.87 5.01
N MET A 29 -3.49 9.56 5.21
CA MET A 29 -2.45 8.83 5.93
C MET A 29 -1.07 9.01 5.29
N SER A 30 -1.00 9.04 3.95
CA SER A 30 0.26 9.25 3.23
C SER A 30 0.85 10.66 3.40
N ARG A 31 0.03 11.66 3.72
CA ARG A 31 0.48 13.04 4.01
C ARG A 31 0.92 13.25 5.45
N GLU A 32 0.37 12.46 6.37
CA GLU A 32 0.67 12.53 7.80
C GLU A 32 1.88 11.66 8.20
N GLY A 33 2.37 10.82 7.28
CA GLY A 33 3.49 9.91 7.51
C GLY A 33 4.53 9.93 6.39
N ILE A 34 5.33 8.85 6.33
CA ILE A 34 6.33 8.65 5.28
C ILE A 34 5.76 7.63 4.29
N ARG A 35 5.84 7.97 3.00
CA ARG A 35 5.42 7.08 1.90
C ARG A 35 6.63 6.58 1.13
N CYS A 36 6.75 5.26 1.01
CA CYS A 36 7.75 4.62 0.15
C CYS A 36 7.21 4.54 -1.29
N SER A 37 7.77 5.32 -2.22
CA SER A 37 7.39 5.27 -3.64
C SER A 37 7.81 3.98 -4.35
N SER A 38 8.77 3.25 -3.78
CA SER A 38 9.37 2.04 -4.37
C SER A 38 9.52 0.96 -3.30
N ALA A 39 8.41 0.31 -2.97
CA ALA A 39 8.35 -0.82 -2.05
C ALA A 39 8.00 -2.10 -2.81
N PHE A 40 8.69 -3.20 -2.51
CA PHE A 40 8.53 -4.49 -3.20
C PHE A 40 8.44 -5.62 -2.18
N VAL A 41 7.66 -6.65 -2.50
CA VAL A 41 7.59 -7.90 -1.74
C VAL A 41 8.71 -8.86 -2.16
N THR A 42 9.12 -9.74 -1.26
CA THR A 42 10.15 -10.76 -1.52
C THR A 42 9.66 -11.87 -2.46
N ALA A 43 8.36 -12.13 -2.48
CA ALA A 43 7.71 -13.10 -3.38
C ALA A 43 6.28 -12.64 -3.72
N PRO A 44 5.80 -12.86 -4.97
CA PRO A 44 4.45 -12.45 -5.39
C PRO A 44 3.37 -13.48 -5.00
N VAL A 45 3.49 -14.11 -3.83
CA VAL A 45 2.51 -15.09 -3.31
C VAL A 45 2.27 -14.87 -1.82
N CYS A 46 1.01 -14.98 -1.42
CA CYS A 46 0.51 -14.70 -0.07
C CYS A 46 1.33 -15.34 1.06
N SER A 47 1.44 -16.66 1.08
CA SER A 47 2.12 -17.37 2.18
C SER A 47 3.61 -17.03 2.25
N SER A 48 4.33 -17.07 1.12
CA SER A 48 5.76 -16.76 1.11
C SER A 48 6.05 -15.29 1.41
N SER A 49 5.21 -14.36 0.96
CA SER A 49 5.38 -12.93 1.25
C SER A 49 5.14 -12.60 2.72
N ARG A 50 4.27 -13.34 3.42
CA ARG A 50 3.91 -13.07 4.82
C ARG A 50 4.77 -13.78 5.84
N SER A 51 5.37 -14.91 5.47
CA SER A 51 6.25 -15.71 6.35
C SER A 51 7.74 -15.40 6.17
N ALA A 52 8.09 -14.48 5.26
CA ALA A 52 9.47 -14.05 5.00
C ALA A 52 10.08 -13.23 6.15
#